data_AF-A0A534ISV5-F1
#
_entry.id   AF-A0A534ISV5-F1
#
_cell.length_a   1.000
_cell.length_b   1.000
_cell.length_c   1.000
_cell.angle_alpha   90.00
_cell.angle_beta   90.00
_cell.angle_gamma   90.00
#
_symmetry.space_group_name_H-M   'P 1'
#
loop_
_entity.id
_entity.type
_entity.pdbx_description
1 polymer ?
#
loop_
_entity_poly.entity_id
_entity_poly.type
_entity_poly.pdbx_seq_one_letter_code
_entity_poly.pdbx_strand_id
1 'polypeptide(L)' 'MAKVAAVILADNARGVEREARSALSKGVDLTELRLDFVRNLDPVTIRNLAAAVGSKSIATLRS' A
#
# COMPACT_ATOMS: atom_id res chain seq x y z
N MET A 1 -13.45 -19.07 0.77
CA MET A 1 -12.74 -18.66 -0.47
C MET A 1 -11.47 -17.93 -0.07
N ALA A 2 -10.33 -18.21 -0.70
CA ALA A 2 -9.07 -17.52 -0.38
C ALA A 2 -9.07 -16.09 -0.93
N LYS A 3 -8.50 -15.14 -0.19
CA LYS A 3 -8.31 -13.75 -0.66
C LYS A 3 -6.95 -13.59 -1.32
N VAL A 4 -6.87 -12.75 -2.35
CA VAL A 4 -5.64 -12.39 -3.04
C VAL A 4 -5.20 -10.99 -2.60
N ALA A 5 -3.98 -10.87 -2.10
CA ALA A 5 -3.35 -9.60 -1.77
C ALA A 5 -2.23 -9.26 -2.77
N ALA A 6 -2.21 -8.03 -3.29
CA ALA A 6 -1.05 -7.51 -4.00
C ALA A 6 -0.06 -6.89 -3.03
N VAL A 7 1.18 -7.37 -3.04
CA VAL A 7 2.27 -6.79 -2.24
C VAL A 7 2.91 -5.64 -3.00
N ILE A 8 2.93 -4.46 -2.40
CA ILE A 8 3.42 -3.22 -3.00
C ILE A 8 4.80 -2.91 -2.43
N LEU A 9 5.81 -2.84 -3.30
CA LEU A 9 7.23 -2.68 -2.95
C LEU A 9 7.83 -1.35 -3.46
N ALA A 10 6.97 -0.36 -3.74
CA ALA A 10 7.42 0.94 -4.19
C ALA A 10 8.22 1.68 -3.10
N ASP A 11 9.27 2.39 -3.50
CA ASP A 11 10.24 3.02 -2.60
C ASP A 11 9.85 4.43 -2.12
N ASN A 12 8.67 4.91 -2.54
CA ASN A 12 8.12 6.22 -2.22
C ASN A 12 6.59 6.18 -2.16
N ALA A 13 5.99 7.08 -1.38
CA ALA A 13 4.55 7.08 -1.12
C ALA A 13 3.67 7.22 -2.39
N ARG A 14 4.10 8.02 -3.38
CA ARG A 14 3.37 8.18 -4.65
C ARG A 14 3.36 6.88 -5.46
N GLY A 15 4.48 6.17 -5.49
CA GLY A 15 4.59 4.85 -6.11
C GLY A 15 3.65 3.86 -5.43
N VAL A 16 3.65 3.84 -4.10
CA VAL A 16 2.78 2.95 -3.31
C VAL A 16 1.30 3.21 -3.61
N GLU A 17 0.88 4.47 -3.60
CA GLU A 17 -0.51 4.84 -3.93
C GLU A 17 -0.91 4.36 -5.33
N ARG A 18 -0.08 4.67 -6.34
CA ARG A 18 -0.35 4.34 -7.75
C ARG A 18 -0.49 2.84 -7.95
N GLU A 19 0.44 2.07 -7.39
CA GLU A 19 0.47 0.61 -7.54
C GLU A 19 -0.66 -0.06 -6.78
N ALA A 20 -0.96 0.39 -5.55
CA ALA A 20 -2.09 -0.11 -4.77
C ALA A 20 -3.43 0.12 -5.50
N ARG A 21 -3.66 1.34 -6.00
CA ARG A 21 -4.87 1.66 -6.77
C ARG A 21 -4.98 0.84 -8.05
N SER A 22 -3.86 0.66 -8.76
CA SER A 22 -3.82 -0.18 -9.97
C SER A 22 -4.09 -1.65 -9.67
N ALA A 23 -3.59 -2.18 -8.55
CA ALA A 23 -3.86 -3.56 -8.17
C ALA A 23 -5.33 -3.76 -7.82
N LEU A 24 -5.92 -2.85 -7.03
CA LEU A 24 -7.33 -2.89 -6.66
C LEU A 24 -8.25 -2.78 -7.88
N SER A 25 -7.91 -1.94 -8.87
CA SER A 25 -8.70 -1.86 -10.11
C SER A 25 -8.60 -3.11 -10.99
N LYS A 26 -7.57 -3.94 -10.81
CA LYS A 26 -7.40 -5.25 -11.47
C LYS A 26 -8.08 -6.40 -10.71
N GLY A 27 -8.74 -6.12 -9.60
CA GLY A 27 -9.60 -7.10 -8.91
C GLY A 27 -8.93 -7.89 -7.79
N VAL A 28 -7.77 -7.46 -7.28
CA VAL A 28 -7.25 -8.04 -6.02
C VAL A 28 -8.17 -7.67 -4.85
N ASP A 29 -8.29 -8.55 -3.87
CA ASP A 29 -9.15 -8.31 -2.71
C ASP A 29 -8.58 -7.23 -1.79
N LEU A 30 -7.25 -7.20 -1.68
CA LEU A 30 -6.49 -6.39 -0.73
C LEU A 30 -5.13 -5.97 -1.31
N THR A 31 -4.52 -4.95 -0.73
CA THR A 31 -3.11 -4.58 -0.98
C THR A 31 -2.32 -4.63 0.32
N GLU A 32 -1.09 -5.12 0.28
CA GLU A 32 -0.12 -5.05 1.39
C GLU A 32 0.91 -3.97 1.05
N LEU A 33 0.91 -2.89 1.81
CA LEU A 33 1.81 -1.77 1.64
C LEU A 33 3.05 -2.03 2.52
N ARG A 34 4.17 -2.40 1.89
CA ARG A 34 5.44 -2.63 2.59
C ARG A 34 6.09 -1.30 2.91
N LEU A 35 5.69 -0.72 4.04
CA LEU A 35 6.17 0.57 4.52
C LEU A 35 7.67 0.55 4.80
N ASP A 36 8.23 -0.63 5.08
CA ASP A 36 9.68 -0.86 5.22
C ASP A 36 10.49 -0.61 3.93
N PHE A 37 9.85 -0.59 2.75
CA PHE A 37 10.52 -0.22 1.49
C PHE A 37 10.48 1.29 1.21
N VAL A 38 9.64 2.05 1.91
CA VAL A 38 9.39 3.45 1.59
C VAL A 38 10.41 4.35 2.29
N ARG A 39 11.14 5.14 1.51
CA ARG A 39 12.12 6.11 2.02
C ARG A 39 11.40 7.32 2.63
N ASN A 40 12.02 7.92 3.68
CA ASN A 40 11.56 9.15 4.33
C ASN A 40 10.08 9.10 4.77
N LEU A 41 9.65 7.96 5.29
CA LEU A 41 8.28 7.75 5.73
C LEU A 41 8.02 8.48 7.05
N ASP A 42 7.20 9.52 7.00
CA ASP A 42 6.78 10.30 8.18
C ASP A 42 5.27 10.07 8.51
N PRO A 43 4.80 10.44 9.71
CA PRO A 43 3.39 10.25 10.10
C PRO A 43 2.35 10.99 9.24
N VAL A 44 2.70 12.11 8.61
CA VAL A 44 1.82 12.83 7.67
C VAL A 44 1.72 12.04 6.37
N THR A 45 2.85 11.54 5.87
CA THR A 45 2.92 10.70 4.68
C THR A 45 2.10 9.41 4.85
N ILE A 46 2.20 8.74 6.01
CA ILE A 46 1.39 7.53 6.31
C ILE A 46 -0.11 7.84 6.30
N ARG A 47 -0.53 8.95 6.92
CA ARG A 47 -1.94 9.37 6.94
C ARG A 47 -2.47 9.67 5.54
N ASN A 48 -1.69 10.39 4.73
CA ASN A 48 -2.04 10.69 3.35
C ASN A 48 -2.17 9.41 2.51
N LEU A 49 -1.23 8.47 2.70
CA LEU A 49 -1.26 7.17 2.01
C LEU A 49 -2.52 6.38 2.38
N ALA A 50 -2.84 6.28 3.68
CA ALA A 50 -4.02 5.58 4.17
C ALA A 50 -5.32 6.17 3.59
N ALA A 51 -5.41 7.50 3.53
CA ALA A 51 -6.55 8.20 2.92
C ALA A 51 -6.64 7.93 1.40
N ALA A 52 -5.50 7.83 0.71
CA ALA A 52 -5.47 7.64 -0.73
C ALA A 52 -5.77 6.21 -1.19
N VAL A 53 -5.31 5.19 -0.45
CA VAL A 53 -5.46 3.77 -0.81
C VAL A 53 -6.75 3.13 -0.26
N GLY A 54 -7.34 3.71 0.78
CA GLY A 54 -8.61 3.28 1.34
C GLY A 54 -8.55 1.97 2.13
N SER A 55 -9.73 1.44 2.49
CA SER A 55 -9.91 0.37 3.48
C SER A 55 -9.51 -1.04 3.03
N LYS A 56 -9.18 -1.25 1.76
CA LYS A 56 -8.71 -2.54 1.22
C LYS A 56 -7.18 -2.65 1.23
N SER A 57 -6.56 -2.14 2.29
CA SER A 57 -5.11 -2.04 2.38
C SER A 57 -4.63 -2.42 3.78
N ILE A 58 -3.52 -3.14 3.84
CA ILE A 58 -2.81 -3.51 5.07
C ILE A 58 -1.47 -2.79 5.05
N ALA A 59 -1.18 -2.02 6.08
CA ALA A 59 0.16 -1.45 6.29
C ALA A 59 1.04 -2.49 6.98
N THR A 60 2.22 -2.76 6.42
CA THR A 60 3.17 -3.73 6.98
C THR A 60 4.55 -3.10 7.14
N LEU A 61 5.11 -3.26 8.33
CA LEU A 61 6.50 -2.96 8.66
C LEU A 61 7.17 -4.28 9.00
N ARG A 62 8.15 -4.69 8.19
CA ARG A 62 8.88 -5.94 8.36
C ARG A 62 10.35 -5.65 8.68
N SER A 63 10.88 -6.34 9.69
CA SER A 63 12.29 -6.32 10.10
C SER A 63 13.17 -7.10 9.14
#